data_AF-A0AAW4W5V7-F1
#
_entry.id   AF-A0AAW4W5V7-F1
#
_cell.length_a   1.000
_cell.length_b   1.000
_cell.length_c   1.000
_cell.angle_alpha   90.00
_cell.angle_beta   90.00
_cell.angle_gamma   90.00
#
_symmetry.space_group_name_H-M   'P 1'
#
loop_
_entity.id
_entity.type
_entity.pdbx_description
1 polymer ?
#
loop_
_entity_poly.entity_id
_entity_poly.type
_entity_poly.pdbx_seq_one_letter_code
_entity_poly.pdbx_strand_id
1 'polypeptide(L)'
;MISEKTEDDNDEISTSVNEKKLPIYQIGDTFDLDVIGENTNGEYLEKTISAKVDSVQISDDLQLLDPDKIPQEWAEAIDADGKLSTNTLNYVKSGDGIDSLDEIVKSEEVNQKLVYVTVTYTNHSNEEIDHMLYLGALLTLTKENGKVQLYIPTEQAGDGYDYISWDGVAKTGGMVYYSVSENYGNGGNYISSIKPGESVQLNMAWIVNESDLKNLYLNVTGDGASYEFSEYILKKGLVDIRK
;
A
#
# COMPACT_ATOMS: atom_id res chain seq x y z
N MET A 1 -25.49 43.97 -5.20
CA MET A 1 -24.20 43.24 -5.16
C MET A 1 -24.46 41.98 -4.37
N ILE A 2 -24.62 40.86 -5.07
CA ILE A 2 -24.65 39.53 -4.47
C ILE A 2 -23.18 39.10 -4.51
N SER A 3 -22.56 38.90 -3.36
CA SER A 3 -21.20 38.35 -3.31
C SER A 3 -21.28 36.90 -3.76
N GLU A 4 -20.72 36.59 -4.92
CA GLU A 4 -20.39 35.22 -5.26
C GLU A 4 -19.41 34.70 -4.21
N LYS A 5 -19.91 33.75 -3.42
CA LYS A 5 -19.07 32.86 -2.62
C LYS A 5 -18.40 31.95 -3.65
N THR A 6 -17.11 32.13 -3.88
CA THR A 6 -16.32 31.14 -4.59
C THR A 6 -16.15 29.95 -3.65
N GLU A 7 -17.00 28.94 -3.86
CA GLU A 7 -16.70 27.57 -3.45
C GLU A 7 -15.55 27.11 -4.36
N ASP A 8 -14.32 27.24 -3.86
CA ASP A 8 -13.17 26.49 -4.38
C ASP A 8 -13.30 25.04 -3.86
N ASP A 9 -14.29 24.32 -4.38
CA ASP A 9 -14.33 22.85 -4.33
C ASP A 9 -13.57 22.37 -5.57
N ASN A 10 -12.24 22.28 -5.45
CA ASN A 10 -11.45 21.50 -6.41
C ASN A 10 -10.87 20.30 -5.65
N ASP A 11 -11.73 19.33 -5.36
CA ASP A 11 -11.41 17.95 -4.93
C ASP A 11 -10.68 17.18 -6.04
N GLU A 12 -9.63 17.78 -6.63
CA GLU A 12 -8.84 17.15 -7.67
C GLU A 12 -7.82 16.21 -7.01
N ILE A 13 -7.99 14.91 -7.22
CA ILE A 13 -7.09 13.86 -6.72
C ILE A 13 -5.66 14.17 -7.16
N SER A 14 -4.77 14.40 -6.19
CA SER A 14 -3.38 14.76 -6.47
C SER A 14 -2.56 13.52 -6.82
N THR A 15 -2.27 13.30 -8.10
CA THR A 15 -1.46 12.15 -8.58
C THR A 15 -0.01 12.52 -8.91
N SER A 16 0.36 13.80 -8.77
CA SER A 16 1.73 14.29 -8.94
C SER A 16 2.09 15.35 -7.91
N VAL A 17 3.32 15.28 -7.39
CA VAL A 17 3.86 16.26 -6.45
C VAL A 17 5.30 16.64 -6.79
N ASN A 18 5.71 17.85 -6.41
CA ASN A 18 7.12 18.21 -6.43
C ASN A 18 7.87 17.36 -5.39
N GLU A 19 8.98 16.76 -5.78
CA GLU A 19 9.75 15.87 -4.90
C GLU A 19 10.09 16.51 -3.54
N LYS A 20 10.40 17.82 -3.52
CA LYS A 20 10.76 18.53 -2.29
C LYS A 20 9.61 18.65 -1.28
N LYS A 21 8.37 18.36 -1.70
CA LYS A 21 7.17 18.40 -0.86
C LYS A 21 6.75 17.01 -0.37
N LEU A 22 7.43 15.94 -0.78
CA LEU A 22 7.14 14.58 -0.37
C LEU A 22 8.28 14.06 0.51
N PRO A 23 8.09 13.99 1.84
CA PRO A 23 9.07 13.35 2.71
C PRO A 23 9.20 11.88 2.33
N ILE A 24 10.44 11.40 2.13
CA ILE A 24 10.75 10.00 1.84
C ILE A 24 11.74 9.51 2.88
N TYR A 25 11.36 8.46 3.60
CA TYR A 25 12.20 7.75 4.56
C TYR A 25 12.80 6.49 3.92
N GLN A 26 13.91 6.03 4.47
CA GLN A 26 14.53 4.76 4.09
C GLN A 26 14.15 3.65 5.07
N ILE A 27 14.30 2.40 4.66
CA ILE A 27 14.19 1.25 5.57
C ILE A 27 15.15 1.46 6.75
N GLY A 28 14.64 1.33 7.97
CA GLY A 28 15.36 1.55 9.21
C GLY A 28 15.21 2.95 9.82
N ASP A 29 14.74 3.94 9.05
CA ASP A 29 14.42 5.26 9.58
C ASP A 29 13.20 5.20 10.51
N THR A 30 13.17 6.08 11.50
CA THR A 30 12.03 6.25 12.41
C THR A 30 11.39 7.59 12.15
N PHE A 31 10.07 7.62 12.06
CA PHE A 31 9.29 8.82 11.77
C PHE A 31 8.01 8.86 12.60
N ASP A 32 7.51 10.07 12.82
CA ASP A 32 6.28 10.28 13.57
C ASP A 32 5.06 9.94 12.73
N LEU A 33 4.08 9.30 13.34
CA LEU A 33 2.82 8.88 12.72
C LEU A 33 1.66 9.27 13.62
N ASP A 34 0.61 9.84 13.03
CA ASP A 34 -0.64 10.10 13.75
C ASP A 34 -1.51 8.83 13.63
N VAL A 35 -1.96 8.30 14.77
CA VAL A 35 -2.72 7.04 14.88
C VAL A 35 -4.00 7.24 15.67
N ILE A 36 -4.96 6.36 15.41
CA ILE A 36 -6.25 6.31 16.10
C ILE A 36 -6.39 5.00 16.87
N GLY A 37 -7.11 5.06 17.99
CA GLY A 37 -7.47 3.92 18.83
C GLY A 37 -8.45 4.36 19.91
N GLU A 38 -8.43 3.67 21.03
CA GLU A 38 -9.20 3.99 22.22
C GLU A 38 -8.29 4.16 23.44
N ASN A 39 -8.76 4.89 24.44
CA ASN A 39 -8.18 4.81 25.79
C ASN A 39 -8.75 3.61 26.56
N THR A 40 -8.26 3.36 27.77
CA THR A 40 -8.69 2.23 28.61
C THR A 40 -10.18 2.28 29.04
N ASN A 41 -10.87 3.40 28.80
CA ASN A 41 -12.30 3.54 29.05
C ASN A 41 -13.16 3.27 27.79
N GLY A 42 -12.52 2.96 26.66
CA GLY A 42 -13.18 2.76 25.36
C GLY A 42 -13.56 4.06 24.65
N GLU A 43 -12.90 5.17 24.96
CA GLU A 43 -13.16 6.46 24.31
C GLU A 43 -12.16 6.70 23.17
N TYR A 44 -12.62 7.29 22.06
CA TYR A 44 -11.77 7.63 20.90
C TYR A 44 -10.52 8.41 21.33
N LEU A 45 -9.39 7.95 20.81
CA LEU A 45 -8.08 8.48 21.12
C LEU A 45 -7.29 8.71 19.83
N GLU A 46 -6.68 9.88 19.71
CA GLU A 46 -5.70 10.18 18.66
C GLU A 46 -4.35 10.51 19.32
N LYS A 47 -3.29 9.88 18.83
CA LYS A 47 -1.93 10.10 19.35
C LYS A 47 -0.94 10.19 18.19
N THR A 48 0.17 10.88 18.46
CA THR A 48 1.36 10.76 17.63
C THR A 48 2.30 9.75 18.27
N ILE A 49 2.64 8.70 17.52
CA ILE A 49 3.61 7.67 17.89
C ILE A 49 4.74 7.66 16.86
N SER A 50 5.72 6.76 17.00
CA SER A 50 6.69 6.53 15.93
C SER A 50 6.42 5.21 15.20
N ALA A 51 6.74 5.19 13.92
CA ALA A 51 6.78 3.99 13.09
C ALA A 51 8.19 3.82 12.50
N LYS A 52 8.58 2.57 12.29
CA LYS A 52 9.82 2.18 11.63
C LYS A 52 9.59 0.95 10.78
N VAL A 53 9.89 1.05 9.49
CA VAL A 53 10.00 -0.12 8.62
C VAL A 53 11.34 -0.79 8.89
N ASP A 54 11.33 -1.89 9.63
CA ASP A 54 12.56 -2.56 10.07
C ASP A 54 13.22 -3.33 8.93
N SER A 55 12.42 -4.02 8.10
CA SER A 55 12.93 -4.83 7.01
C SER A 55 11.90 -5.04 5.91
N VAL A 56 12.42 -5.32 4.71
CA VAL A 56 11.64 -5.70 3.52
C VAL A 56 12.32 -6.93 2.91
N GLN A 57 11.58 -8.02 2.84
CA GLN A 57 12.01 -9.29 2.26
C GLN A 57 11.18 -9.57 1.00
N ILE A 58 11.86 -10.06 -0.04
CA ILE A 58 11.24 -10.48 -1.29
C ILE A 58 11.35 -11.99 -1.39
N SER A 59 10.22 -12.68 -1.58
CA SER A 59 10.18 -14.13 -1.80
C SER A 59 9.41 -14.45 -3.08
N ASP A 60 9.69 -15.63 -3.62
CA ASP A 60 8.92 -16.27 -4.69
C ASP A 60 7.99 -17.36 -4.13
N ASP A 61 7.82 -17.45 -2.81
CA ASP A 61 6.89 -18.36 -2.13
C ASP A 61 6.23 -17.69 -0.91
N LEU A 62 5.37 -18.44 -0.22
CA LEU A 62 4.61 -17.95 0.94
C LEU A 62 5.19 -18.40 2.30
N GLN A 63 6.42 -18.90 2.34
CA GLN A 63 6.98 -19.51 3.57
C GLN A 63 7.22 -18.50 4.70
N LEU A 64 7.27 -17.21 4.38
CA LEU A 64 7.37 -16.12 5.38
C LEU A 64 6.04 -15.87 6.11
N LEU A 65 4.93 -16.37 5.59
CA LEU A 65 3.60 -16.12 6.12
C LEU A 65 3.20 -17.19 7.16
N ASP A 66 2.36 -16.77 8.10
CA ASP A 66 1.62 -17.70 8.95
C ASP A 66 0.62 -18.50 8.09
N PRO A 67 0.73 -19.84 8.01
CA PRO A 67 -0.12 -20.67 7.16
C PRO A 67 -1.62 -20.49 7.42
N ASP A 68 -2.02 -20.24 8.66
CA ASP A 68 -3.44 -20.08 9.03
C ASP A 68 -4.03 -18.73 8.61
N LYS A 69 -3.17 -17.81 8.15
CA LYS A 69 -3.54 -16.46 7.72
C LYS A 69 -3.28 -16.20 6.24
N ILE A 70 -2.89 -17.21 5.47
CA ILE A 70 -2.68 -17.07 4.02
C ILE A 70 -4.04 -16.86 3.34
N PRO A 71 -4.22 -15.77 2.55
CA PRO A 71 -5.42 -15.59 1.74
C PRO A 71 -5.63 -16.75 0.77
N GLN A 72 -6.85 -17.23 0.61
CA GLN A 72 -7.16 -18.36 -0.27
C GLN A 72 -6.65 -18.14 -1.71
N GLU A 73 -6.87 -16.95 -2.27
CA GLU A 73 -6.39 -16.59 -3.62
C GLU A 73 -4.87 -16.75 -3.76
N TRP A 74 -4.11 -16.47 -2.70
CA TRP A 74 -2.65 -16.63 -2.72
C TRP A 74 -2.23 -18.09 -2.65
N ALA A 75 -2.94 -18.90 -1.85
CA ALA A 75 -2.69 -20.34 -1.81
C ALA A 75 -2.96 -21.02 -3.16
N GLU A 76 -3.95 -20.53 -3.91
CA GLU A 76 -4.29 -20.99 -5.26
C GLU A 76 -3.31 -20.49 -6.34
N ALA A 77 -2.51 -19.46 -6.04
CA ALA A 77 -1.51 -18.90 -6.95
C ALA A 77 -0.12 -19.59 -6.88
N ILE A 78 -0.02 -20.70 -6.14
CA ILE A 78 1.22 -21.46 -5.97
C ILE A 78 1.27 -22.66 -6.92
N ASP A 79 2.40 -22.83 -7.59
CA ASP A 79 2.66 -23.94 -8.51
C ASP A 79 3.02 -25.25 -7.78
N ALA A 80 3.29 -26.30 -8.56
CA ALA A 80 3.62 -27.62 -8.04
C ALA A 80 4.95 -27.66 -7.24
N ASP A 81 5.84 -26.70 -7.44
CA ASP A 81 7.13 -26.57 -6.75
C ASP A 81 7.03 -25.71 -5.49
N GLY A 82 5.83 -25.20 -5.17
CA GLY A 82 5.61 -24.33 -4.02
C GLY A 82 5.97 -22.87 -4.26
N LYS A 83 6.12 -22.45 -5.53
CA LYS A 83 6.47 -21.09 -5.94
C LYS A 83 5.28 -20.33 -6.50
N LEU A 84 5.34 -19.01 -6.43
CA LEU A 84 4.35 -18.12 -7.03
C LEU A 84 4.35 -18.31 -8.55
N SER A 85 3.18 -18.65 -9.07
CA SER A 85 2.96 -18.80 -10.51
C SER A 85 3.24 -17.48 -11.23
N THR A 86 3.66 -17.56 -12.49
CA THR A 86 3.78 -16.37 -13.35
C THR A 86 2.41 -15.72 -13.55
N ASN A 87 2.43 -14.41 -13.75
CA ASN A 87 1.27 -13.63 -14.16
C ASN A 87 1.34 -13.35 -15.67
N THR A 88 0.19 -13.32 -16.36
CA THR A 88 0.13 -12.94 -17.77
C THR A 88 -0.37 -11.51 -17.90
N LEU A 89 0.49 -10.60 -18.35
CA LEU A 89 0.11 -9.23 -18.67
C LEU A 89 -0.42 -9.18 -20.10
N ASN A 90 -1.65 -8.72 -20.27
CA ASN A 90 -2.32 -8.50 -21.55
C ASN A 90 -2.39 -7.01 -21.85
N TYR A 91 -1.79 -6.61 -22.96
CA TYR A 91 -1.86 -5.26 -23.51
C TYR A 91 -3.11 -5.18 -24.38
N VAL A 92 -4.06 -4.35 -23.96
CA VAL A 92 -5.41 -4.34 -24.51
C VAL A 92 -5.64 -3.04 -25.27
N LYS A 93 -6.14 -3.17 -26.48
CA LYS A 93 -6.72 -2.06 -27.25
C LYS A 93 -8.23 -2.07 -27.04
N SER A 94 -8.77 -0.95 -26.59
CA SER A 94 -10.20 -0.83 -26.31
C SER A 94 -11.01 -0.86 -27.60
N GLY A 95 -12.12 -1.61 -27.56
CA GLY A 95 -13.20 -1.47 -28.51
C GLY A 95 -13.95 -0.16 -28.30
N ASP A 96 -14.75 0.22 -29.29
CA ASP A 96 -15.64 1.39 -29.21
C ASP A 96 -16.93 1.13 -28.40
N GLY A 97 -17.12 -0.11 -27.93
CA GLY A 97 -18.30 -0.53 -27.17
C GLY A 97 -19.58 -0.60 -28.00
N ILE A 98 -19.49 -0.50 -29.34
CA ILE A 98 -20.62 -0.54 -30.26
C ILE A 98 -20.39 -1.62 -31.32
N ASP A 99 -19.36 -1.44 -32.14
CA ASP A 99 -19.06 -2.28 -33.32
C ASP A 99 -17.81 -3.14 -33.11
N SER A 100 -17.03 -2.89 -32.07
CA SER A 100 -15.78 -3.59 -31.76
C SER A 100 -15.66 -3.93 -30.28
N LEU A 101 -15.07 -5.11 -30.01
CA LEU A 101 -14.69 -5.56 -28.68
C LEU A 101 -13.22 -5.23 -28.41
N ASP A 102 -12.84 -5.29 -27.14
CA ASP A 102 -11.45 -5.19 -26.71
C ASP A 102 -10.60 -6.30 -27.33
N GLU A 103 -9.40 -5.92 -27.80
CA GLU A 103 -8.45 -6.81 -28.46
C GLU A 103 -7.15 -6.89 -27.66
N ILE A 104 -6.71 -8.11 -27.35
CA ILE A 104 -5.37 -8.35 -26.81
C ILE A 104 -4.38 -8.27 -27.96
N VAL A 105 -3.59 -7.20 -28.01
CA VAL A 105 -2.61 -6.96 -29.09
C VAL A 105 -1.24 -7.56 -28.78
N LYS A 106 -0.95 -7.79 -27.49
CA LYS A 106 0.29 -8.40 -26.99
C LYS A 106 0.03 -9.02 -25.63
N SER A 107 0.71 -10.14 -25.34
CA SER A 107 0.81 -10.69 -24.00
C SER A 107 2.27 -10.95 -23.62
N GLU A 108 2.58 -10.86 -22.33
CA GLU A 108 3.87 -11.28 -21.79
C GLU A 108 3.72 -11.88 -20.39
N GLU A 109 4.63 -12.79 -20.04
CA GLU A 109 4.69 -13.37 -18.71
C GLU A 109 5.61 -12.54 -17.81
N VAL A 110 5.19 -12.34 -16.56
CA VAL A 110 5.98 -11.70 -15.52
C VAL A 110 5.94 -12.55 -14.25
N ASN A 111 7.06 -12.66 -13.55
CA ASN A 111 7.07 -13.33 -12.26
C ASN A 111 6.31 -12.49 -11.23
N GLN A 112 5.65 -13.16 -10.29
CA GLN A 112 5.08 -12.54 -9.11
C GLN A 112 6.01 -12.73 -7.92
N LYS A 113 6.03 -11.74 -7.02
CA LYS A 113 6.87 -11.75 -5.82
C LYS A 113 6.07 -11.35 -4.59
N LEU A 114 6.28 -12.08 -3.50
CA LEU A 114 5.84 -11.70 -2.17
C LEU A 114 6.73 -10.56 -1.66
N VAL A 115 6.13 -9.43 -1.33
CA VAL A 115 6.77 -8.34 -0.59
C VAL A 115 6.33 -8.48 0.86
N TYR A 116 7.24 -8.88 1.74
CA TYR A 116 7.00 -9.05 3.16
C TYR A 116 7.70 -7.95 3.95
N VAL A 117 6.94 -7.12 4.67
CA VAL A 117 7.45 -5.95 5.38
C VAL A 117 7.23 -6.11 6.87
N THR A 118 8.30 -5.91 7.65
CA THR A 118 8.25 -5.84 9.11
C THR A 118 8.24 -4.38 9.55
N VAL A 119 7.28 -4.00 10.40
CA VAL A 119 7.13 -2.64 10.92
C VAL A 119 7.02 -2.68 12.44
N THR A 120 7.74 -1.77 13.10
CA THR A 120 7.62 -1.52 14.54
C THR A 120 6.94 -0.18 14.79
N TYR A 121 5.90 -0.19 15.61
CA TYR A 121 5.23 0.98 16.16
C TYR A 121 5.68 1.17 17.61
N THR A 122 6.02 2.39 18.02
CA THR A 122 6.41 2.69 19.41
C THR A 122 5.61 3.84 19.99
N ASN A 123 4.91 3.58 21.09
CA ASN A 123 4.11 4.59 21.77
C ASN A 123 5.01 5.43 22.69
N HIS A 124 5.29 6.67 22.28
CA HIS A 124 6.03 7.63 23.09
C HIS A 124 5.13 8.55 23.93
N SER A 125 3.81 8.36 23.86
CA SER A 125 2.85 9.11 24.66
C SER A 125 2.81 8.60 26.10
N ASN A 126 2.07 9.31 26.95
CA ASN A 126 1.86 8.98 28.36
C ASN A 126 0.58 8.18 28.63
N GLU A 127 -0.11 7.74 27.57
CA GLU A 127 -1.38 7.03 27.67
C GLU A 127 -1.29 5.72 26.87
N GLU A 128 -1.93 4.66 27.38
CA GLU A 128 -2.09 3.39 26.67
C GLU A 128 -3.07 3.60 25.51
N ILE A 129 -2.74 3.03 24.35
CA ILE A 129 -3.59 3.10 23.16
C ILE A 129 -4.12 1.69 22.92
N ASP A 130 -5.39 1.48 23.18
CA ASP A 130 -6.09 0.22 22.92
C ASP A 130 -6.65 0.25 21.49
N HIS A 131 -6.82 -0.93 20.89
CA HIS A 131 -7.45 -1.09 19.56
C HIS A 131 -6.87 -0.14 18.49
N MET A 132 -5.54 -0.04 18.42
CA MET A 132 -4.87 0.87 17.50
C MET A 132 -4.95 0.34 16.07
N LEU A 133 -5.64 1.06 15.19
CA LEU A 133 -5.69 0.73 13.76
C LEU A 133 -4.31 1.00 13.14
N TYR A 134 -3.78 0.03 12.40
CA TYR A 134 -2.57 0.23 11.59
C TYR A 134 -2.86 -0.09 10.14
N LEU A 135 -2.41 0.76 9.22
CA LEU A 135 -2.61 0.55 7.78
C LEU A 135 -1.26 0.41 7.09
N GLY A 136 -1.27 -0.31 5.98
CA GLY A 136 -0.16 -0.40 5.05
C GLY A 136 -0.72 -0.38 3.65
N ALA A 137 -0.19 0.50 2.81
CA ALA A 137 -0.57 0.56 1.40
C ALA A 137 0.67 0.73 0.51
N LEU A 138 0.79 -0.08 -0.54
CA LEU A 138 1.84 0.07 -1.54
C LEU A 138 1.42 1.05 -2.61
N LEU A 139 2.28 2.02 -2.86
CA LEU A 139 2.24 2.93 -3.99
C LEU A 139 3.36 2.55 -4.94
N THR A 140 3.15 2.72 -6.24
CA THR A 140 4.26 2.69 -7.19
C THR A 140 4.45 4.08 -7.76
N LEU A 141 5.68 4.58 -7.69
CA LEU A 141 5.99 5.96 -8.06
C LEU A 141 7.09 6.00 -9.12
N THR A 142 6.92 6.90 -10.08
CA THR A 142 7.99 7.31 -11.00
C THR A 142 8.46 8.71 -10.64
N LYS A 143 9.70 9.01 -11.04
CA LYS A 143 10.33 10.30 -10.80
C LYS A 143 10.90 10.84 -12.10
N GLU A 144 10.43 12.02 -12.50
CA GLU A 144 10.91 12.70 -13.69
C GLU A 144 10.99 14.22 -13.45
N ASN A 145 12.08 14.87 -13.85
CA ASN A 145 12.23 16.33 -13.83
C ASN A 145 11.90 17.00 -12.48
N GLY A 146 12.22 16.35 -11.35
CA GLY A 146 11.97 16.85 -9.99
C GLY A 146 10.51 16.74 -9.54
N LYS A 147 9.67 16.02 -10.28
CA LYS A 147 8.32 15.60 -9.89
C LYS A 147 8.29 14.11 -9.60
N VAL A 148 7.48 13.75 -8.62
CA VAL A 148 7.09 12.39 -8.31
C VAL A 148 5.65 12.21 -8.80
N GLN A 149 5.37 11.09 -9.45
CA GLN A 149 4.05 10.77 -9.99
C GLN A 149 3.66 9.36 -9.59
N LEU A 150 2.37 9.14 -9.36
CA LEU A 150 1.84 7.79 -9.26
C LEU A 150 1.98 7.09 -10.61
N TYR A 151 2.43 5.85 -10.54
CA TYR A 151 2.42 4.91 -11.65
C TYR A 151 1.36 3.87 -11.32
N ILE A 152 0.37 3.75 -12.20
CA ILE A 152 -0.66 2.73 -12.09
C ILE A 152 -0.45 1.79 -13.29
N PRO A 153 0.18 0.61 -13.09
CA PRO A 153 0.57 -0.26 -14.19
C PRO A 153 -0.58 -0.62 -15.12
N THR A 154 -1.79 -0.84 -14.58
CA THR A 154 -2.98 -1.19 -15.36
C THR A 154 -3.50 -0.05 -16.23
N GLU A 155 -3.21 1.20 -15.89
CA GLU A 155 -3.67 2.39 -16.62
C GLU A 155 -2.65 2.90 -17.64
N GLN A 156 -1.55 2.16 -17.86
CA GLN A 156 -0.55 2.56 -18.84
C GLN A 156 -1.05 2.29 -20.26
N ALA A 157 -1.04 3.33 -21.09
CA ALA A 157 -1.24 3.24 -22.53
C ALA A 157 0.09 3.30 -23.28
N GLY A 158 0.13 2.81 -24.50
CA GLY A 158 1.32 2.87 -25.34
C GLY A 158 1.02 2.75 -26.84
N ASP A 159 2.04 2.43 -27.63
CA ASP A 159 1.87 2.34 -29.09
C ASP A 159 1.04 1.09 -29.44
N GLY A 160 -0.24 1.30 -29.75
CA GLY A 160 -1.17 0.26 -30.18
C GLY A 160 -2.00 -0.41 -29.09
N TYR A 161 -1.91 0.03 -27.83
CA TYR A 161 -2.73 -0.45 -26.71
C TYR A 161 -3.12 0.71 -25.78
N ASP A 162 -4.27 0.57 -25.12
CA ASP A 162 -4.88 1.63 -24.29
C ASP A 162 -4.70 1.36 -22.79
N TYR A 163 -4.64 0.09 -22.38
CA TYR A 163 -4.44 -0.29 -20.98
C TYR A 163 -3.80 -1.69 -20.84
N ILE A 164 -3.40 -2.04 -19.62
CA ILE A 164 -2.85 -3.35 -19.29
C ILE A 164 -3.80 -4.05 -18.31
N SER A 165 -4.09 -5.32 -18.57
CA SER A 165 -4.87 -6.20 -17.69
C SER A 165 -4.07 -7.46 -17.37
N TRP A 166 -4.41 -8.15 -16.28
CA TRP A 166 -3.80 -9.43 -15.93
C TRP A 166 -4.73 -10.26 -15.05
N ASP A 167 -4.42 -11.55 -14.91
CA ASP A 167 -5.22 -12.55 -14.19
C ASP A 167 -4.55 -13.11 -12.93
N GLY A 168 -3.30 -12.72 -12.67
CA GLY A 168 -2.57 -13.04 -11.45
C GLY A 168 -3.05 -12.26 -10.22
N VAL A 169 -2.53 -12.66 -9.06
CA VAL A 169 -2.89 -12.11 -7.74
C VAL A 169 -2.09 -10.86 -7.36
N ALA A 170 -1.18 -10.42 -8.22
CA ALA A 170 -0.38 -9.22 -8.05
C ALA A 170 -1.26 -7.98 -7.92
N LYS A 171 -1.10 -7.25 -6.82
CA LYS A 171 -1.79 -5.97 -6.58
C LYS A 171 -1.04 -5.06 -5.61
N THR A 172 -1.07 -3.77 -5.92
CA THR A 172 -0.66 -2.68 -5.02
C THR A 172 -1.88 -2.16 -4.24
N GLY A 173 -1.70 -1.12 -3.43
CA GLY A 173 -2.74 -0.65 -2.51
C GLY A 173 -2.66 -1.33 -1.15
N GLY A 174 -3.80 -1.42 -0.45
CA GLY A 174 -3.88 -1.93 0.93
C GLY A 174 -3.27 -3.32 1.12
N MET A 175 -2.67 -3.55 2.29
CA MET A 175 -2.11 -4.84 2.69
C MET A 175 -3.13 -5.97 2.61
N VAL A 176 -2.69 -7.11 2.10
CA VAL A 176 -3.54 -8.30 1.93
C VAL A 176 -3.35 -9.28 3.07
N TYR A 177 -2.09 -9.41 3.52
CA TYR A 177 -1.72 -10.15 4.70
C TYR A 177 -1.31 -9.18 5.81
N TYR A 178 -1.69 -9.52 7.05
CA TYR A 178 -1.29 -8.80 8.24
C TYR A 178 -1.18 -9.76 9.44
N SER A 179 -0.06 -9.72 10.16
CA SER A 179 0.24 -10.74 11.19
C SER A 179 -0.49 -10.49 12.51
N VAL A 180 -0.79 -9.24 12.84
CA VAL A 180 -1.47 -8.84 14.08
C VAL A 180 -2.93 -8.54 13.78
N SER A 181 -3.84 -9.19 14.49
CA SER A 181 -5.26 -9.02 14.26
C SER A 181 -6.03 -9.14 15.56
N GLU A 182 -7.14 -8.42 15.65
CA GLU A 182 -8.01 -8.44 16.81
C GLU A 182 -9.47 -8.61 16.39
N ASN A 183 -10.27 -9.20 17.28
CA ASN A 183 -11.73 -9.22 17.14
C ASN A 183 -12.35 -7.95 17.75
N TYR A 184 -11.99 -6.78 17.18
CA TYR A 184 -12.51 -5.47 17.54
C TYR A 184 -13.19 -4.84 16.31
N GLY A 185 -14.32 -4.16 16.49
CA GLY A 185 -15.15 -3.66 15.40
C GLY A 185 -15.64 -4.81 14.49
N ASN A 186 -15.23 -4.80 13.23
CA ASN A 186 -15.50 -5.88 12.26
C ASN A 186 -14.34 -6.89 12.15
N GLY A 187 -13.44 -6.89 13.14
CA GLY A 187 -12.16 -7.58 13.08
C GLY A 187 -11.13 -6.85 12.22
N GLY A 188 -9.96 -7.47 12.05
CA GLY A 188 -8.93 -7.00 11.12
C GLY A 188 -7.67 -6.51 11.80
N ASN A 189 -7.09 -5.45 11.26
CA ASN A 189 -5.74 -4.95 11.50
C ASN A 189 -5.66 -3.94 12.67
N TYR A 190 -5.88 -4.45 13.87
CA TYR A 190 -5.75 -3.69 15.12
C TYR A 190 -4.64 -4.29 15.99
N ILE A 191 -3.81 -3.41 16.56
CA ILE A 191 -2.95 -3.75 17.69
C ILE A 191 -3.80 -3.59 18.95
N SER A 192 -3.97 -4.67 19.71
CA SER A 192 -4.89 -4.70 20.85
C SER A 192 -4.59 -3.65 21.91
N SER A 193 -3.31 -3.44 22.19
CA SER A 193 -2.86 -2.40 23.10
C SER A 193 -1.39 -2.08 22.91
N ILE A 194 -1.00 -0.82 23.10
CA ILE A 194 0.39 -0.38 23.18
C ILE A 194 0.57 0.63 24.32
N LYS A 195 1.32 0.24 25.34
CA LYS A 195 1.55 1.05 26.56
C LYS A 195 2.55 2.18 26.34
N PRO A 196 2.58 3.18 27.24
CA PRO A 196 3.64 4.18 27.26
C PRO A 196 5.04 3.54 27.26
N GLY A 197 5.84 3.85 26.25
CA GLY A 197 7.19 3.32 26.05
C GLY A 197 7.27 1.92 25.43
N GLU A 198 6.15 1.27 25.13
CA GLU A 198 6.10 -0.04 24.49
C GLU A 198 6.27 0.06 22.98
N SER A 199 6.88 -0.98 22.40
CA SER A 199 6.98 -1.19 20.96
C SER A 199 6.26 -2.47 20.56
N VAL A 200 5.46 -2.41 19.51
CA VAL A 200 4.82 -3.58 18.89
C VAL A 200 5.35 -3.73 17.48
N GLN A 201 5.87 -4.92 17.17
CA GLN A 201 6.32 -5.30 15.85
C GLN A 201 5.27 -6.18 15.17
N LEU A 202 5.01 -5.91 13.90
CA LEU A 202 4.07 -6.66 13.07
C LEU A 202 4.59 -6.80 11.65
N ASN A 203 3.93 -7.67 10.87
CA ASN A 203 4.27 -7.92 9.49
C ASN A 203 3.07 -7.70 8.58
N MET A 204 3.33 -7.13 7.41
CA MET A 204 2.35 -6.91 6.34
C MET A 204 2.91 -7.53 5.06
N ALA A 205 2.05 -8.02 4.17
CA ALA A 205 2.51 -8.49 2.88
C ALA A 205 1.56 -8.22 1.71
N TRP A 206 2.17 -8.21 0.54
CA TRP A 206 1.56 -8.08 -0.78
C TRP A 206 2.19 -9.08 -1.74
N ILE A 207 1.45 -9.49 -2.77
CA ILE A 207 2.06 -10.05 -3.97
C ILE A 207 2.02 -8.96 -5.03
N VAL A 208 3.14 -8.74 -5.72
CA VAL A 208 3.29 -7.74 -6.79
C VAL A 208 3.95 -8.38 -8.01
N ASN A 209 3.84 -7.74 -9.17
CA ASN A 209 4.64 -8.13 -10.32
C ASN A 209 6.11 -7.74 -10.07
N GLU A 210 7.05 -8.61 -10.43
CA GLU A 210 8.49 -8.37 -10.25
C GLU A 210 8.95 -7.06 -10.90
N SER A 211 8.32 -6.66 -12.00
CA SER A 211 8.58 -5.40 -12.71
C SER A 211 8.34 -4.14 -11.85
N ASP A 212 7.48 -4.24 -10.84
CA ASP A 212 7.02 -3.10 -10.04
C ASP A 212 7.89 -2.87 -8.80
N LEU A 213 8.72 -3.85 -8.40
CA LEU A 213 9.60 -3.78 -7.23
C LEU A 213 10.50 -2.53 -7.23
N LYS A 214 10.95 -2.10 -8.40
CA LYS A 214 11.81 -0.92 -8.59
C LYS A 214 11.10 0.42 -8.37
N ASN A 215 9.79 0.41 -8.18
CA ASN A 215 8.95 1.61 -8.05
C ASN A 215 8.18 1.65 -6.72
N LEU A 216 8.35 0.69 -5.81
CA LEU A 216 7.54 0.56 -4.60
C LEU A 216 7.88 1.54 -3.48
N TYR A 217 6.84 2.16 -2.93
CA TYR A 217 6.87 2.95 -1.71
C TYR A 217 5.75 2.48 -0.79
N LEU A 218 6.02 2.48 0.51
CA LEU A 218 5.04 2.08 1.52
C LEU A 218 4.47 3.32 2.20
N ASN A 219 3.15 3.42 2.18
CA ASN A 219 2.39 4.31 3.04
C ASN A 219 1.91 3.54 4.29
N VAL A 220 2.13 4.12 5.47
CA VAL A 220 1.59 3.60 6.75
C VAL A 220 0.69 4.61 7.47
N THR A 221 0.30 5.71 6.80
CA THR A 221 -0.59 6.72 7.38
C THR A 221 -2.00 6.19 7.60
N GLY A 222 -2.69 6.77 8.58
CA GLY A 222 -4.01 6.32 9.06
C GLY A 222 -5.17 6.47 8.06
N ASP A 223 -4.95 7.10 6.90
CA ASP A 223 -5.91 7.19 5.80
C ASP A 223 -5.75 6.07 4.76
N GLY A 224 -4.62 5.33 4.77
CA GLY A 224 -4.38 4.20 3.86
C GLY A 224 -4.34 4.57 2.37
N ALA A 225 -4.13 5.84 2.04
CA ALA A 225 -4.14 6.32 0.66
C ALA A 225 -3.08 5.60 -0.19
N SER A 226 -3.46 5.18 -1.40
CA SER A 226 -2.59 4.48 -2.35
C SER A 226 -2.71 4.89 -3.81
N TYR A 227 -3.75 5.64 -4.17
CA TYR A 227 -3.99 6.15 -5.53
C TYR A 227 -3.98 7.68 -5.58
N GLU A 228 -3.46 8.32 -4.53
CA GLU A 228 -3.30 9.77 -4.44
C GLU A 228 -2.18 10.16 -3.46
N PHE A 229 -1.69 11.39 -3.58
CA PHE A 229 -0.88 12.06 -2.57
C PHE A 229 -1.81 12.83 -1.62
N SER A 230 -2.33 12.13 -0.62
CA SER A 230 -3.17 12.73 0.42
C SER A 230 -2.39 13.73 1.29
N GLU A 231 -3.11 14.58 2.03
CA GLU A 231 -2.48 15.49 2.98
C GLU A 231 -1.64 14.75 4.04
N TYR A 232 -2.07 13.55 4.45
CA TYR A 232 -1.32 12.72 5.39
C TYR A 232 -0.01 12.24 4.78
N ILE A 233 -0.01 11.77 3.51
CA ILE A 233 1.22 11.39 2.80
C ILE A 233 2.16 12.61 2.66
N LEU A 234 1.63 13.78 2.31
CA LEU A 234 2.45 14.99 2.15
C LEU A 234 3.04 15.48 3.48
N LYS A 235 2.33 15.27 4.60
CA LYS A 235 2.76 15.67 5.95
C LYS A 235 3.71 14.65 6.58
N LYS A 236 3.39 13.35 6.48
CA LYS A 236 4.06 12.27 7.19
C LYS A 236 5.02 11.47 6.34
N GLY A 237 4.91 11.54 5.03
CA GLY A 237 5.83 10.93 4.07
C GLY A 237 5.51 9.47 3.73
N LEU A 238 6.38 8.90 2.89
CA LEU A 238 6.38 7.50 2.49
C LEU A 238 7.71 6.86 2.83
N VAL A 239 7.76 5.53 2.86
CA VAL A 239 9.00 4.78 2.99
C VAL A 239 9.40 4.20 1.64
N ASP A 240 10.62 4.49 1.19
CA ASP A 240 11.22 3.87 0.02
C ASP A 240 11.58 2.42 0.34
N ILE A 241 10.90 1.48 -0.32
CA ILE A 241 11.08 0.04 -0.12
C ILE A 241 11.55 -0.68 -1.38
N ARG A 242 12.02 0.08 -2.38
CA ARG A 242 12.44 -0.45 -3.68
C ARG A 242 13.57 -1.47 -3.55
N LYS A 243 13.60 -2.44 -4.47
CA LYS A 243 14.63 -3.48 -4.59
C LYS A 243 15.17 -3.57 -6.02
#